data_AF-A0A8T2AWS8-F1
#
_entry.id   AF-A0A8T2AWS8-F1
#
_cell.length_a   1.000
_cell.length_b   1.000
_cell.length_c   1.000
_cell.angle_alpha   90.00
_cell.angle_beta   90.00
_cell.angle_gamma   90.00
#
_symmetry.space_group_name_H-M   'P 1'
#
loop_
_entity.id
_entity.type
_entity.pdbx_description
1 polymer ?
#
loop_
_entity_poly.entity_id
_entity_poly.type
_entity_poly.pdbx_seq_one_letter_code
_entity_poly.pdbx_strand_id
1 'polypeptide(L)'
;MMQQQDRIGEEVDETDIESLTSSVPRRDASHRFSSHQFSGMVRQRAYIFDGDGKYYNKEWDLAEGTGKEFCWYHVELPKGNQKLSQSAQHLIDALCPPLKLQDILSLVSNGPFCGHVDGALVFRVNSPGPASSSFTFKIAARITENSVITVSLGRVPRLGFSPMGQSLLSEVPSVDSPSYYRGERKERNGIVIEEHVLEFLLTMNHSEEADNPVPTSVSNLVVHIIDTHVDQLQDVVTKLEIELDAVELEMDRGGFAMKKQMLDDRRFPKLHLNLQRLLQVIAHGEQVFPRVKEKCSTKPWFLAEDINSLEELIGRLRRLKENVGFIANRVTAIQAGLDSWQAEQINRKLYYLSFLSIIFLPLSIITGGKPNHPKPNTLFPFHHRSTILTCCC
;
A
#
# COMPACT_ATOMS: atom_id res chain seq x y z
N MET A 1 38.87 50.07 47.52
CA MET A 1 37.56 50.48 48.09
C MET A 1 36.63 49.29 47.93
N MET A 2 36.46 48.48 48.99
CA MET A 2 35.34 48.53 49.95
C MET A 2 34.04 48.07 49.27
N GLN A 3 33.51 46.87 49.51
CA GLN A 3 32.90 46.26 50.71
C GLN A 3 31.43 45.94 50.30
N GLN A 4 30.98 44.67 50.38
CA GLN A 4 30.16 44.11 51.50
C GLN A 4 28.72 44.68 51.48
N GLN A 5 27.60 43.95 51.65
CA GLN A 5 27.32 42.88 52.60
C GLN A 5 25.81 42.46 52.51
N ASP A 6 25.49 41.18 52.82
CA ASP A 6 24.33 40.68 53.62
C ASP A 6 22.86 40.84 53.13
N ARG A 7 21.84 40.02 53.47
CA ARG A 7 21.60 38.87 54.39
C ARG A 7 20.15 38.35 54.21
N ILE A 8 19.90 37.07 54.60
CA ILE A 8 18.74 36.49 55.38
C ILE A 8 17.33 36.62 54.75
N GLY A 9 16.44 35.61 54.72
CA GLY A 9 16.19 34.44 55.58
C GLY A 9 14.83 34.61 56.33
N GLU A 10 14.13 33.50 56.60
CA GLU A 10 12.86 33.33 57.40
C GLU A 10 11.53 33.76 56.75
N GLU A 11 10.36 33.17 57.01
CA GLU A 11 9.82 31.89 57.52
C GLU A 11 8.28 32.03 57.32
N VAL A 12 7.59 31.01 56.80
CA VAL A 12 6.50 30.24 57.46
C VAL A 12 5.35 31.07 58.05
N ASP A 13 4.13 30.84 57.54
CA ASP A 13 2.94 30.79 58.39
C ASP A 13 1.95 29.72 57.86
N GLU A 14 1.97 28.57 58.53
CA GLU A 14 0.88 27.59 58.58
C GLU A 14 0.01 27.98 59.77
N THR A 15 -1.30 28.10 59.59
CA THR A 15 -2.32 27.27 60.29
C THR A 15 -3.70 27.91 60.14
N ASP A 16 -4.67 27.11 59.73
CA ASP A 16 -5.92 27.03 60.49
C ASP A 16 -6.49 25.62 60.40
N ILE A 17 -6.84 25.13 61.58
CA ILE A 17 -6.95 23.74 61.99
C ILE A 17 -8.40 23.24 61.93
N GLU A 18 -8.52 22.00 61.47
CA GLU A 18 -9.49 20.92 61.75
C GLU A 18 -10.78 21.15 62.57
N SER A 19 -11.85 20.48 62.09
CA SER A 19 -12.74 19.65 62.93
C SER A 19 -13.34 18.51 62.08
N LEU A 20 -12.88 17.24 62.22
CA LEU A 20 -13.47 16.15 63.05
C LEU A 20 -14.86 15.69 62.51
N THR A 21 -15.19 14.43 62.18
CA THR A 21 -14.84 13.10 62.75
C THR A 21 -15.21 11.91 61.83
N SER A 22 -14.34 10.89 61.82
CA SER A 22 -14.56 9.43 61.81
C SER A 22 -15.68 8.75 60.97
N SER A 23 -15.26 7.89 60.03
CA SER A 23 -15.72 6.49 59.95
C SER A 23 -14.82 5.63 59.05
N VAL A 24 -14.24 4.56 59.60
CA VAL A 24 -13.59 3.44 58.87
C VAL A 24 -14.26 2.18 59.44
N PRO A 25 -14.77 1.22 58.63
CA PRO A 25 -13.87 0.21 58.06
C PRO A 25 -14.22 -0.45 56.69
N ARG A 26 -13.12 -0.78 55.99
CA ARG A 26 -12.81 -2.01 55.23
C ARG A 26 -13.35 -2.22 53.79
N ARG A 27 -12.34 -2.27 52.91
CA ARG A 27 -12.12 -3.16 51.73
C ARG A 27 -13.14 -3.08 50.59
N ASP A 28 -12.75 -2.40 49.53
CA ASP A 28 -12.44 -3.09 48.27
C ASP A 28 -11.39 -2.30 47.47
N ALA A 29 -10.30 -2.98 47.14
CA ALA A 29 -9.25 -2.48 46.28
C ALA A 29 -9.66 -2.74 44.83
N SER A 30 -10.31 -1.76 44.19
CA SER A 30 -10.42 -1.68 42.75
C SER A 30 -9.64 -0.46 42.27
N HIS A 31 -8.45 -0.75 41.77
CA HIS A 31 -7.54 0.22 41.20
C HIS A 31 -8.21 1.02 40.09
N ARG A 32 -8.04 2.33 40.24
CA ARG A 32 -8.18 3.40 39.25
C ARG A 32 -7.70 2.93 37.87
N PHE A 33 -8.64 2.66 36.96
CA PHE A 33 -8.37 2.71 35.53
C PHE A 33 -8.21 4.18 35.13
N SER A 34 -6.99 4.70 35.30
CA SER A 34 -6.58 5.93 34.63
C SER A 34 -6.33 5.59 33.17
N SER A 35 -7.38 5.71 32.35
CA SER A 35 -7.25 5.70 30.90
C SER A 35 -6.32 6.84 30.49
N HIS A 36 -5.08 6.54 30.15
CA HIS A 36 -4.26 7.50 29.40
C HIS A 36 -4.88 7.66 28.01
N GLN A 37 -5.71 8.68 27.89
CA GLN A 37 -6.16 9.27 26.65
C GLN A 37 -4.92 9.73 25.87
N PHE A 38 -4.65 9.06 24.75
CA PHE A 38 -4.06 9.56 23.47
C PHE A 38 -3.44 8.37 22.69
N SER A 39 -4.26 7.57 22.00
CA SER A 39 -3.77 6.59 21.00
C SER A 39 -4.87 6.29 19.98
N GLY A 40 -5.14 7.26 19.09
CA GLY A 40 -6.24 7.15 18.11
C GLY A 40 -5.80 7.18 16.64
N MET A 41 -4.52 7.41 16.34
CA MET A 41 -4.05 7.65 14.96
C MET A 41 -3.28 6.48 14.33
N VAL A 42 -2.71 5.58 15.15
CA VAL A 42 -2.01 4.37 14.70
C VAL A 42 -2.61 3.15 15.36
N ARG A 43 -2.70 2.02 14.64
CA ARG A 43 -3.14 0.76 15.25
C ARG A 43 -1.93 0.08 15.89
N GLN A 44 -2.15 -0.40 17.11
CA GLN A 44 -1.13 -1.05 17.94
C GLN A 44 -1.59 -2.47 18.25
N ARG A 45 -0.67 -3.43 18.13
CA ARG A 45 -0.89 -4.82 18.58
C ARG A 45 0.30 -5.27 19.41
N ALA A 46 0.05 -5.83 20.58
CA ALA A 46 1.08 -6.34 21.46
C ALA A 46 0.74 -7.77 21.88
N TYR A 47 1.69 -8.68 21.66
CA TYR A 47 1.57 -10.07 22.03
C TYR A 47 2.78 -10.51 22.85
N ILE A 48 2.56 -11.47 23.74
CA ILE A 48 3.59 -12.24 24.42
C ILE A 48 3.45 -13.71 24.03
N PHE A 49 4.57 -14.36 23.71
CA PHE A 49 4.65 -15.76 23.33
C PHE A 49 5.34 -16.54 24.44
N ASP A 50 4.83 -17.72 24.75
CA ASP A 50 5.38 -18.59 25.80
C ASP A 50 6.60 -19.41 25.35
N GLY A 51 6.82 -19.49 24.02
CA GLY A 51 7.86 -20.30 23.40
C GLY A 51 7.47 -21.75 23.14
N ASP A 52 6.28 -22.17 23.58
CA ASP A 52 5.73 -23.53 23.42
C ASP A 52 4.51 -23.54 22.47
N GLY A 53 4.30 -22.45 21.72
CA GLY A 53 3.28 -22.34 20.67
C GLY A 53 1.97 -21.72 21.14
N LYS A 54 1.95 -21.01 22.28
CA LYS A 54 0.82 -20.18 22.69
C LYS A 54 1.21 -18.72 22.76
N TYR A 55 0.21 -17.86 22.65
CA TYR A 55 0.39 -16.42 22.76
C TYR A 55 -0.78 -15.78 23.52
N TYR A 56 -0.51 -14.62 24.10
CA TYR A 56 -1.48 -13.82 24.83
C TYR A 56 -1.38 -12.36 24.41
N ASN A 57 -2.49 -11.62 24.51
CA ASN A 57 -2.44 -10.16 24.38
C ASN A 57 -1.63 -9.59 25.54
N LYS A 58 -0.69 -8.71 25.23
CA LYS A 58 0.15 -8.01 26.21
C LYS A 58 -0.27 -6.55 26.29
N GLU A 59 -0.07 -5.92 27.45
CA GLU A 59 -0.14 -4.47 27.57
C GLU A 59 0.95 -3.80 26.72
N TRP A 60 0.70 -2.57 26.28
CA TRP A 60 1.66 -1.80 25.48
C TRP A 60 2.72 -1.15 26.39
N ASP A 61 3.58 -1.98 27.00
CA ASP A 61 4.65 -1.55 27.92
C ASP A 61 6.04 -1.54 27.26
N LEU A 62 6.16 -2.15 26.07
CA LEU A 62 7.41 -2.32 25.31
C LEU A 62 8.51 -3.07 26.10
N ALA A 63 8.13 -3.78 27.16
CA ALA A 63 9.05 -4.60 27.94
C ALA A 63 9.43 -5.88 27.17
N GLU A 64 10.68 -6.31 27.32
CA GLU A 64 11.15 -7.56 26.73
C GLU A 64 10.65 -8.77 27.51
N GLY A 65 10.52 -9.92 26.85
CA GLY A 65 10.19 -11.17 27.52
C GLY A 65 11.34 -11.70 28.38
N THR A 66 11.06 -12.69 29.23
CA THR A 66 12.06 -13.30 30.10
C THR A 66 12.21 -14.80 29.84
N GLY A 67 13.45 -15.29 29.84
CA GLY A 67 13.73 -16.71 29.62
C GLY A 67 13.37 -17.15 28.20
N LYS A 68 12.36 -18.00 28.07
CA LYS A 68 11.85 -18.47 26.77
C LYS A 68 10.76 -17.57 26.18
N GLU A 69 10.19 -16.70 27.00
CA GLU A 69 9.13 -15.80 26.54
C GLU A 69 9.71 -14.68 25.71
N PHE A 70 8.98 -14.28 24.67
CA PHE A 70 9.33 -13.13 23.85
C PHE A 70 8.09 -12.32 23.49
N CYS A 71 8.30 -11.03 23.24
CA CYS A 71 7.21 -10.09 22.97
C CYS A 71 7.24 -9.63 21.51
N TRP A 72 6.07 -9.38 20.94
CA TRP A 72 5.92 -8.74 19.64
C TRP A 72 5.05 -7.50 19.76
N TYR A 73 5.57 -6.37 19.29
CA TYR A 73 4.84 -5.10 19.19
C TYR A 73 4.74 -4.69 17.73
N HIS A 74 3.53 -4.39 17.27
CA HIS A 74 3.28 -3.95 15.91
C HIS A 74 2.62 -2.58 15.89
N VAL A 75 3.17 -1.67 15.08
CA VAL A 75 2.55 -0.37 14.78
C VAL A 75 2.19 -0.31 13.29
N GLU A 76 0.90 -0.14 13.00
CA GLU A 76 0.41 0.14 11.65
C GLU A 76 0.31 1.65 11.43
N LEU A 77 1.14 2.19 10.53
CA LEU A 77 1.03 3.58 10.10
C LEU A 77 -0.13 3.74 9.11
N PRO A 78 -0.96 4.78 9.20
CA PRO A 78 -2.08 4.98 8.30
C PRO A 78 -1.61 5.24 6.85
N LYS A 79 -2.30 4.63 5.87
CA LYS A 79 -2.15 4.99 4.46
C LYS A 79 -2.89 6.30 4.20
N GLY A 80 -2.17 7.32 3.74
CA GLY A 80 -2.73 8.65 3.49
C GLY A 80 -1.70 9.60 2.90
N ASN A 81 -2.08 10.87 2.75
CA ASN A 81 -1.17 11.91 2.22
C ASN A 81 -0.30 12.51 3.33
N GLN A 82 0.17 11.68 4.25
CA GLN A 82 0.95 12.10 5.40
C GLN A 82 2.42 12.30 5.04
N LYS A 83 3.04 13.33 5.61
CA LYS A 83 4.48 13.57 5.48
C LYS A 83 5.26 12.61 6.38
N LEU A 84 6.51 12.34 6.03
CA LEU A 84 7.42 11.52 6.85
C LEU A 84 7.53 12.03 8.29
N SER A 85 7.49 13.35 8.50
CA SER A 85 7.52 13.96 9.82
C SER A 85 6.30 13.62 10.68
N GLN A 86 5.11 13.47 10.08
CA GLN A 86 3.89 13.05 10.78
C GLN A 86 3.98 11.57 11.15
N SER A 87 4.47 10.72 10.23
CA SER A 87 4.74 9.31 10.56
C SER A 87 5.79 9.17 11.66
N ALA A 88 6.82 10.02 11.66
CA ALA A 88 7.81 10.08 12.74
C ALA A 88 7.17 10.44 14.08
N GLN A 89 6.33 11.47 14.09
CA GLN A 89 5.60 11.89 15.29
C GLN A 89 4.71 10.76 15.83
N HIS A 90 3.95 10.08 14.96
CA HIS A 90 3.12 8.94 15.36
C HIS A 90 3.94 7.80 15.99
N LEU A 91 5.13 7.51 15.48
CA LEU A 91 6.01 6.52 16.10
C LEU A 91 6.65 7.01 17.40
N ILE A 92 6.99 8.29 17.49
CA ILE A 92 7.52 8.89 18.72
C ILE A 92 6.47 8.78 19.83
N ASP A 93 5.22 9.16 19.54
CA ASP A 93 4.10 9.08 20.48
C ASP A 93 3.80 7.63 20.90
N ALA A 94 3.99 6.66 20.00
CA ALA A 94 3.70 5.25 20.25
C ALA A 94 4.84 4.48 20.95
N LEU A 95 6.10 4.85 20.71
CA LEU A 95 7.26 4.04 21.11
C LEU A 95 8.17 4.72 22.15
N CYS A 96 7.99 6.02 22.39
CA CYS A 96 8.79 6.79 23.35
C CYS A 96 7.94 7.26 24.54
N PRO A 97 8.35 6.98 25.79
CA PRO A 97 9.35 6.00 26.25
C PRO A 97 8.87 4.54 26.09
N PRO A 98 9.76 3.52 26.08
CA PRO A 98 11.16 3.51 26.52
C PRO A 98 12.21 3.62 25.39
N LEU A 99 11.82 3.59 24.11
CA LEU A 99 12.79 3.62 23.01
C LEU A 99 13.42 5.02 22.84
N LYS A 100 14.70 5.05 22.45
CA LYS A 100 15.39 6.29 22.12
C LYS A 100 14.94 6.79 20.75
N LEU A 101 15.05 8.11 20.54
CA LEU A 101 14.71 8.73 19.26
C LEU A 101 15.50 8.12 18.09
N GLN A 102 16.76 7.74 18.29
CA GLN A 102 17.59 7.11 17.26
C GLN A 102 17.00 5.79 16.74
N ASP A 103 16.46 4.95 17.64
CA ASP A 103 15.79 3.69 17.27
C ASP A 103 14.55 3.97 16.43
N ILE A 104 13.73 4.93 16.87
CA ILE A 104 12.49 5.30 16.19
C ILE A 104 12.78 5.87 14.80
N LEU A 105 13.79 6.73 14.67
CA LEU A 105 14.21 7.28 13.38
C LEU A 105 14.73 6.19 12.44
N SER A 106 15.39 5.16 12.96
CA SER A 106 15.84 4.01 12.16
C SER A 106 14.66 3.23 11.57
N LEU A 107 13.55 3.10 12.30
CA LEU A 107 12.30 2.48 11.84
C LEU A 107 11.53 3.39 10.86
N VAL A 108 11.53 4.71 11.09
CA VAL A 108 10.69 5.62 10.29
C VAL A 108 11.32 6.09 8.98
N SER A 109 12.64 6.19 8.90
CA SER A 109 13.32 6.80 7.74
C SER A 109 13.09 6.03 6.43
N ASN A 110 13.47 6.62 5.29
CA ASN A 110 13.29 6.01 3.97
C ASN A 110 14.54 5.29 3.48
N GLY A 111 14.36 4.27 2.64
CA GLY A 111 15.40 3.51 1.95
C GLY A 111 15.68 2.17 2.63
N PRO A 112 16.36 1.23 1.96
CA PRO A 112 16.74 -0.04 2.56
C PRO A 112 17.75 0.15 3.69
N PHE A 113 17.59 -0.57 4.80
CA PHE A 113 18.55 -0.56 5.91
C PHE A 113 18.64 -1.94 6.55
N CYS A 114 19.85 -2.31 6.99
CA CYS A 114 20.09 -3.48 7.84
C CYS A 114 21.36 -3.23 8.66
N GLY A 115 21.23 -3.14 9.97
CA GLY A 115 22.33 -2.78 10.87
C GLY A 115 21.95 -2.93 12.33
N HIS A 116 22.93 -2.79 13.23
CA HIS A 116 22.64 -2.73 14.65
C HIS A 116 22.46 -1.29 15.09
N VAL A 117 21.41 -1.01 15.86
CA VAL A 117 21.14 0.29 16.49
C VAL A 117 20.85 0.01 17.96
N ASP A 118 21.65 0.62 18.84
CA ASP A 118 21.51 0.48 20.30
C ASP A 118 21.44 -0.98 20.79
N GLY A 119 22.27 -1.85 20.20
CA GLY A 119 22.36 -3.27 20.54
C GLY A 119 21.31 -4.18 19.87
N ALA A 120 20.27 -3.61 19.27
CA ALA A 120 19.24 -4.35 18.54
C ALA A 120 19.54 -4.43 17.04
N LEU A 121 19.17 -5.53 16.39
CA LEU A 121 19.21 -5.63 14.93
C LEU A 121 18.00 -4.89 14.36
N VAL A 122 18.24 -3.92 13.48
CA VAL A 122 17.20 -3.20 12.77
C VAL A 122 17.30 -3.46 11.28
N PHE A 123 16.17 -3.81 10.67
CA PHE A 123 16.04 -3.84 9.22
C PHE A 123 14.84 -3.02 8.75
N ARG A 124 14.93 -2.54 7.50
CA ARG A 124 13.87 -1.78 6.87
C ARG A 124 13.87 -2.00 5.37
N VAL A 125 12.68 -2.20 4.83
CA VAL A 125 12.38 -2.30 3.41
C VAL A 125 11.16 -1.43 3.13
N ASN A 126 11.27 -0.50 2.18
CA ASN A 126 10.18 0.39 1.80
C ASN A 126 10.22 0.71 0.30
N SER A 127 9.06 0.89 -0.33
CA SER A 127 9.00 1.53 -1.66
C SER A 127 8.93 3.05 -1.53
N PRO A 128 9.46 3.79 -2.52
CA PRO A 128 9.15 5.19 -2.64
C PRO A 128 7.73 5.41 -3.17
N GLY A 129 7.20 6.58 -2.90
CA GLY A 129 5.90 7.02 -3.40
C GLY A 129 5.00 7.55 -2.31
N PRO A 130 3.80 8.02 -2.68
CA PRO A 130 2.83 8.51 -1.72
C PRO A 130 2.30 7.35 -0.87
N ALA A 131 2.20 7.56 0.43
CA ALA A 131 1.73 6.54 1.38
C ALA A 131 0.27 6.11 1.15
N SER A 132 -0.51 6.86 0.37
CA SER A 132 -1.86 6.51 -0.06
C SER A 132 -1.91 5.48 -1.20
N SER A 133 -0.78 5.17 -1.84
CA SER A 133 -0.74 4.22 -2.97
C SER A 133 -0.89 2.77 -2.49
N SER A 134 -1.64 1.96 -3.24
CA SER A 134 -1.69 0.51 -3.04
C SER A 134 -0.35 -0.18 -3.31
N PHE A 135 0.54 0.44 -4.10
CA PHE A 135 1.88 -0.08 -4.44
C PHE A 135 2.99 0.45 -3.54
N THR A 136 2.63 1.23 -2.51
CA THR A 136 3.59 1.72 -1.51
C THR A 136 3.51 0.84 -0.27
N PHE A 137 4.63 0.20 0.03
CA PHE A 137 4.81 -0.77 1.10
C PHE A 137 5.96 -0.33 1.98
N LYS A 138 5.85 -0.66 3.26
CA LYS A 138 6.91 -0.48 4.22
C LYS A 138 6.82 -1.60 5.25
N ILE A 139 7.95 -2.21 5.53
CA ILE A 139 8.16 -3.08 6.66
C ILE A 139 9.49 -2.67 7.32
N ALA A 140 9.45 -2.42 8.61
CA ALA A 140 10.63 -2.17 9.43
C ALA A 140 10.52 -3.02 10.68
N ALA A 141 11.64 -3.54 11.18
CA ALA A 141 11.68 -4.29 12.41
C ALA A 141 12.91 -3.94 13.23
N ARG A 142 12.74 -3.84 14.54
CA ARG A 142 13.81 -3.87 15.56
C ARG A 142 13.70 -5.22 16.27
N ILE A 143 14.81 -5.94 16.33
CA ILE A 143 14.89 -7.31 16.84
C ILE A 143 15.95 -7.37 17.93
N THR A 144 15.56 -7.94 19.06
CA THR A 144 16.40 -8.29 20.20
C THR A 144 16.20 -9.77 20.53
N GLU A 145 16.88 -10.29 21.54
CA GLU A 145 16.76 -11.71 21.92
C GLU A 145 15.34 -12.09 22.36
N ASN A 146 14.63 -11.18 23.05
CA ASN A 146 13.31 -11.46 23.64
C ASN A 146 12.21 -10.46 23.20
N SER A 147 12.46 -9.65 22.18
CA SER A 147 11.49 -8.67 21.69
C SER A 147 11.66 -8.35 20.21
N VAL A 148 10.53 -8.25 19.51
CA VAL A 148 10.44 -7.78 18.13
C VAL A 148 9.46 -6.62 18.07
N ILE A 149 9.89 -5.50 17.51
CA ILE A 149 9.03 -4.33 17.25
C ILE A 149 8.96 -4.15 15.74
N THR A 150 7.77 -4.26 15.15
CA THR A 150 7.56 -4.06 13.72
C THR A 150 6.73 -2.82 13.43
N VAL A 151 7.05 -2.16 12.33
CA VAL A 151 6.31 -1.02 11.79
C VAL A 151 5.95 -1.32 10.34
N SER A 152 4.68 -1.18 10.01
CA SER A 152 4.16 -1.31 8.65
C SER A 152 3.53 -0.02 8.15
N LEU A 153 3.38 0.10 6.83
CA LEU A 153 2.53 1.12 6.22
C LEU A 153 1.22 0.50 5.75
N GLY A 154 0.13 0.83 6.44
CA GLY A 154 -1.19 0.24 6.28
C GLY A 154 -1.33 -1.10 6.98
N ARG A 155 -2.53 -1.68 6.87
CA ARG A 155 -2.81 -3.03 7.37
C ARG A 155 -1.96 -4.04 6.61
N VAL A 156 -1.43 -5.01 7.34
CA VAL A 156 -0.64 -6.14 6.82
C VAL A 156 -1.48 -7.41 7.06
N PRO A 157 -2.30 -7.85 6.07
CA PRO A 157 -3.05 -9.09 6.17
C PRO A 157 -2.16 -10.26 6.58
N ARG A 158 -2.68 -11.19 7.40
CA ARG A 158 -2.00 -12.40 7.88
C ARG A 158 -0.80 -12.19 8.80
N LEU A 159 -0.49 -10.94 9.19
CA LEU A 159 0.58 -10.71 10.17
C LEU A 159 0.15 -11.11 11.59
N GLY A 160 -1.13 -10.94 11.90
CA GLY A 160 -1.71 -11.30 13.19
C GLY A 160 -1.93 -12.79 13.36
N PHE A 161 -2.12 -13.19 14.61
CA PHE A 161 -2.50 -14.54 15.00
C PHE A 161 -3.93 -14.50 15.51
N SER A 162 -4.73 -15.53 15.20
CA SER A 162 -6.08 -15.70 15.74
C SER A 162 -6.18 -17.03 16.44
N PRO A 163 -6.91 -17.11 17.57
CA PRO A 163 -7.24 -18.40 18.14
C PRO A 163 -8.08 -19.16 17.12
N MET A 164 -7.60 -20.32 16.69
CA MET A 164 -8.26 -21.20 15.72
C MET A 164 -9.77 -21.34 16.00
N GLY A 165 -10.61 -21.21 14.96
CA GLY A 165 -11.86 -21.96 14.91
C GLY A 165 -13.17 -21.24 15.25
N GLN A 166 -13.27 -19.91 15.26
CA GLN A 166 -14.60 -19.28 15.13
C GLN A 166 -14.98 -19.19 13.66
N SER A 167 -15.71 -20.20 13.18
CA SER A 167 -16.36 -20.15 11.87
C SER A 167 -17.17 -18.86 11.78
N LEU A 168 -16.83 -17.96 10.85
CA LEU A 168 -17.56 -16.70 10.64
C LEU A 168 -19.01 -16.95 10.20
N LEU A 169 -19.30 -18.15 9.69
CA LEU A 169 -20.61 -18.60 9.25
C LEU A 169 -20.96 -19.92 9.94
N SER A 170 -22.06 -19.95 10.68
CA SER A 170 -22.63 -21.17 11.29
C SER A 170 -23.51 -21.96 10.30
N GLU A 171 -23.89 -21.35 9.18
CA GLU A 171 -24.77 -21.92 8.15
C GLU A 171 -24.24 -21.58 6.75
N VAL A 172 -24.52 -22.44 5.76
CA VAL A 172 -24.11 -22.22 4.36
C VAL A 172 -25.02 -21.17 3.72
N PRO A 173 -24.51 -19.99 3.33
CA PRO A 173 -25.33 -18.95 2.70
C PRO A 173 -25.65 -19.28 1.24
N SER A 174 -26.80 -18.82 0.75
CA SER A 174 -27.12 -18.84 -0.69
C SER A 174 -26.77 -17.51 -1.33
N VAL A 175 -26.15 -17.55 -2.50
CA VAL A 175 -25.69 -16.35 -3.24
C VAL A 175 -26.81 -15.85 -4.14
N ASP A 176 -27.21 -14.59 -4.00
CA ASP A 176 -28.19 -13.98 -4.91
C ASP A 176 -27.47 -13.51 -6.17
N SER A 177 -27.59 -14.27 -7.25
CA SER A 177 -27.17 -13.84 -8.59
C SER A 177 -28.31 -13.01 -9.21
N PRO A 178 -28.04 -11.85 -9.84
CA PRO A 178 -29.09 -11.02 -10.43
C PRO A 178 -29.76 -11.75 -11.61
N SER A 179 -30.80 -12.53 -11.31
CA SER A 179 -31.65 -13.16 -12.30
C SER A 179 -32.75 -12.19 -12.70
N TYR A 180 -32.81 -11.86 -13.99
CA TYR A 180 -33.82 -10.96 -14.59
C TYR A 180 -35.25 -11.55 -14.64
N TYR A 181 -35.54 -12.59 -13.86
CA TYR A 181 -36.87 -13.21 -13.80
C TYR A 181 -37.47 -13.04 -12.41
N ARG A 182 -38.27 -11.97 -12.30
CA ARG A 182 -39.15 -11.71 -11.17
C ARG A 182 -40.26 -12.77 -11.14
N GLY A 183 -40.13 -13.77 -10.27
CA GLY A 183 -41.20 -14.72 -10.02
C GLY A 183 -40.87 -15.68 -8.88
N GLU A 184 -41.65 -15.59 -7.80
CA GLU A 184 -41.70 -16.50 -6.64
C GLU A 184 -40.56 -16.40 -5.61
N ARG A 185 -40.70 -15.44 -4.68
CA ARG A 185 -40.10 -15.55 -3.33
C ARG A 185 -40.85 -16.65 -2.57
N LYS A 186 -40.32 -17.89 -2.59
CA LYS A 186 -40.53 -18.83 -1.49
C LYS A 186 -39.59 -18.44 -0.36
N GLU A 187 -40.12 -18.27 0.84
CA GLU A 187 -39.35 -18.14 2.08
C GLU A 187 -38.44 -19.36 2.24
N ARG A 188 -37.18 -19.25 1.79
CA ARG A 188 -36.10 -20.12 2.23
C ARG A 188 -35.50 -19.46 3.46
N ASN A 189 -35.67 -20.10 4.62
CA ASN A 189 -34.90 -19.81 5.83
C ASN A 189 -33.43 -20.11 5.56
N GLY A 190 -32.71 -19.15 4.99
CA GLY A 190 -31.28 -19.21 4.75
C GLY A 190 -30.73 -17.81 4.60
N ILE A 191 -29.48 -17.59 5.03
CA ILE A 191 -28.79 -16.31 4.87
C ILE A 191 -28.54 -16.11 3.37
N VAL A 192 -29.15 -15.07 2.80
CA VAL A 192 -28.90 -14.66 1.41
C VAL A 192 -27.81 -13.61 1.41
N ILE A 193 -26.71 -13.86 0.70
CA ILE A 193 -25.58 -12.95 0.58
C ILE A 193 -25.53 -12.42 -0.85
N GLU A 194 -25.43 -11.10 -1.00
CA GLU A 194 -25.26 -10.46 -2.31
C GLU A 194 -23.89 -10.83 -2.91
N GLU A 195 -23.80 -10.95 -4.23
CA GLU A 195 -22.57 -11.36 -4.93
C GLU A 195 -21.34 -10.52 -4.53
N HIS A 196 -21.49 -9.21 -4.32
CA HIS A 196 -20.38 -8.35 -3.89
C HIS A 196 -19.99 -8.56 -2.42
N VAL A 197 -20.90 -9.02 -1.56
CA VAL A 197 -20.59 -9.42 -0.18
C VAL A 197 -19.93 -10.79 -0.17
N LEU A 198 -20.33 -11.70 -1.05
CA LEU A 198 -19.61 -12.95 -1.26
C LEU A 198 -18.22 -12.68 -1.84
N GLU A 199 -18.10 -11.80 -2.84
CA GLU A 199 -16.81 -11.42 -3.42
C GLU A 199 -15.93 -10.76 -2.35
N PHE A 200 -16.48 -9.85 -1.54
CA PHE A 200 -15.81 -9.30 -0.37
C PHE A 200 -15.39 -10.39 0.62
N LEU A 201 -16.28 -11.33 0.97
CA LEU A 201 -15.99 -12.46 1.85
C LEU A 201 -15.04 -13.48 1.22
N LEU A 202 -14.99 -13.66 -0.09
CA LEU A 202 -14.04 -14.54 -0.79
C LEU A 202 -12.67 -13.88 -0.84
N THR A 203 -12.64 -12.58 -1.08
CA THR A 203 -11.44 -11.75 -0.96
C THR A 203 -10.95 -11.70 0.51
N MET A 204 -11.85 -11.88 1.47
CA MET A 204 -11.59 -11.87 2.92
C MET A 204 -11.54 -13.28 3.56
N ASN A 205 -11.85 -14.35 2.81
CA ASN A 205 -11.82 -15.77 3.22
C ASN A 205 -10.41 -16.35 3.12
N HIS A 206 -9.44 -15.57 2.65
CA HIS A 206 -8.13 -15.62 3.27
C HIS A 206 -8.28 -14.94 4.63
N SER A 207 -8.73 -15.69 5.63
CA SER A 207 -8.98 -15.20 6.98
C SER A 207 -7.91 -14.16 7.36
N GLU A 208 -8.34 -12.97 7.78
CA GLU A 208 -7.43 -11.85 8.08
C GLU A 208 -6.35 -12.22 9.11
N GLU A 209 -6.56 -13.33 9.81
CA GLU A 209 -5.57 -14.13 10.52
C GLU A 209 -5.56 -15.56 9.93
N ALA A 210 -4.53 -15.91 9.15
CA ALA A 210 -4.39 -17.27 8.64
C ALA A 210 -4.19 -18.26 9.81
N ASP A 211 -4.39 -19.56 9.56
CA ASP A 211 -3.91 -20.69 10.40
C ASP A 211 -2.36 -20.71 10.41
N ASN A 212 -1.76 -19.57 10.73
CA ASN A 212 -0.33 -19.42 10.83
C ASN A 212 0.11 -20.11 12.12
N PRO A 213 1.11 -21.00 12.06
CA PRO A 213 1.65 -21.59 13.27
C PRO A 213 2.14 -20.46 14.18
N VAL A 214 1.75 -20.52 15.45
CA VAL A 214 2.20 -19.56 16.46
C VAL A 214 3.72 -19.69 16.59
N PRO A 215 4.49 -18.60 16.44
CA PRO A 215 5.94 -18.65 16.58
C PRO A 215 6.36 -19.15 17.96
N THR A 216 7.31 -20.07 18.00
CA THR A 216 7.91 -20.60 19.25
C THR A 216 9.22 -19.90 19.61
N SER A 217 9.74 -19.05 18.72
CA SER A 217 10.97 -18.30 18.93
C SER A 217 10.94 -16.96 18.19
N VAL A 218 11.84 -16.05 18.59
CA VAL A 218 12.06 -14.78 17.87
C VAL A 218 12.48 -15.04 16.43
N SER A 219 13.27 -16.09 16.16
CA SER A 219 13.68 -16.42 14.79
C SER A 219 12.50 -16.84 13.92
N ASN A 220 11.61 -17.71 14.42
CA ASN A 220 10.38 -18.05 13.71
C ASN A 220 9.50 -16.81 13.46
N LEU A 221 9.38 -15.92 14.45
CA LEU A 221 8.60 -14.69 14.30
C LEU A 221 9.19 -13.78 13.21
N VAL A 222 10.51 -13.64 13.15
CA VAL A 222 11.18 -12.86 12.09
C VAL A 222 10.93 -13.48 10.71
N VAL A 223 11.02 -14.81 10.60
CA VAL A 223 10.69 -15.54 9.37
C VAL A 223 9.24 -15.28 8.98
N HIS A 224 8.30 -15.39 9.91
CA HIS A 224 6.86 -15.13 9.71
C HIS A 224 6.59 -13.70 9.20
N ILE A 225 7.23 -12.69 9.79
CA ILE A 225 7.10 -11.29 9.37
C ILE A 225 7.60 -11.09 7.93
N ILE A 226 8.75 -11.68 7.59
CA ILE A 226 9.33 -11.55 6.25
C ILE A 226 8.49 -12.32 5.23
N ASP A 227 8.05 -13.54 5.56
CA ASP A 227 7.19 -14.36 4.71
C ASP A 227 5.88 -13.64 4.40
N THR A 228 5.21 -13.13 5.44
CA THR A 228 3.97 -12.34 5.29
C THR A 228 4.19 -11.12 4.38
N HIS A 229 5.35 -10.46 4.48
CA HIS A 229 5.67 -9.35 3.60
C HIS A 229 5.87 -9.80 2.15
N VAL A 230 6.57 -10.91 1.91
CA VAL A 230 6.79 -11.48 0.57
C VAL A 230 5.45 -11.92 -0.05
N ASP A 231 4.58 -12.55 0.73
CA ASP A 231 3.24 -12.96 0.30
C ASP A 231 2.37 -11.76 -0.11
N GLN A 232 2.44 -10.65 0.63
CA GLN A 232 1.73 -9.43 0.21
C GLN A 232 2.21 -8.87 -1.11
N LEU A 233 3.53 -8.93 -1.36
CA LEU A 233 4.07 -8.54 -2.65
C LEU A 233 3.59 -9.50 -3.73
N GLN A 234 3.58 -10.81 -3.46
CA GLN A 234 3.08 -11.83 -4.38
C GLN A 234 1.60 -11.62 -4.73
N ASP A 235 0.73 -11.37 -3.76
CA ASP A 235 -0.71 -11.13 -3.98
C ASP A 235 -0.95 -9.94 -4.91
N VAL A 236 -0.17 -8.86 -4.73
CA VAL A 236 -0.24 -7.66 -5.56
C VAL A 236 0.23 -7.95 -6.98
N VAL A 237 1.29 -8.75 -7.13
CA VAL A 237 1.79 -9.19 -8.45
C VAL A 237 0.77 -10.06 -9.16
N THR A 238 0.21 -11.06 -8.49
CA THR A 238 -0.83 -11.93 -9.06
C THR A 238 -2.04 -11.12 -9.50
N LYS A 239 -2.50 -10.17 -8.69
CA LYS A 239 -3.61 -9.28 -9.05
C LYS A 239 -3.27 -8.44 -10.28
N LEU A 240 -2.06 -7.90 -10.35
CA LEU A 240 -1.60 -7.12 -11.50
C LEU A 240 -1.52 -7.96 -12.78
N GLU A 241 -1.08 -9.22 -12.70
CA GLU A 241 -1.03 -10.14 -13.84
C GLU A 241 -2.43 -10.39 -14.40
N ILE A 242 -3.39 -10.70 -13.53
CA ILE A 242 -4.79 -10.92 -13.92
C ILE A 242 -5.40 -9.66 -14.56
N GLU A 243 -5.17 -8.48 -13.95
CA GLU A 243 -5.64 -7.21 -14.50
C GLU A 243 -5.01 -6.91 -15.87
N LEU A 244 -3.73 -7.24 -16.05
CA LEU A 244 -3.03 -7.03 -17.32
C LEU A 244 -3.55 -7.98 -18.42
N ASP A 245 -3.77 -9.25 -18.11
CA ASP A 245 -4.33 -10.23 -19.04
C ASP A 245 -5.73 -9.83 -19.52
N ALA A 246 -6.57 -9.33 -18.61
CA ALA A 246 -7.89 -8.81 -18.96
C ALA A 246 -7.81 -7.61 -19.92
N VAL A 247 -6.86 -6.71 -19.68
CA VAL A 247 -6.62 -5.53 -20.53
C VAL A 247 -6.07 -5.90 -21.90
N GLU A 248 -5.17 -6.87 -21.99
CA GLU A 248 -4.67 -7.38 -23.27
C GLU A 248 -5.81 -7.97 -24.10
N LEU A 249 -6.69 -8.77 -23.48
CA LEU A 249 -7.88 -9.31 -24.14
C LEU A 249 -8.85 -8.22 -24.62
N GLU A 250 -9.07 -7.19 -23.79
CA GLU A 250 -9.87 -6.02 -24.15
C GLU A 250 -9.24 -5.23 -25.30
N MET A 251 -7.91 -5.17 -25.40
CA MET A 251 -7.20 -4.45 -26.45
C MET A 251 -7.26 -5.20 -27.80
N ASP A 252 -7.22 -6.54 -27.76
CA ASP A 252 -7.35 -7.39 -28.95
C ASP A 252 -8.76 -7.37 -29.52
N ARG A 253 -9.78 -7.40 -28.65
CA ARG A 253 -11.20 -7.33 -29.06
C ARG A 253 -11.69 -5.89 -29.27
N GLY A 254 -11.04 -4.93 -28.63
CA GLY A 254 -11.50 -3.55 -28.49
C GLY A 254 -11.33 -2.73 -29.77
N GLY A 255 -12.37 -1.98 -30.10
CA GLY A 255 -12.35 -1.01 -31.20
C GLY A 255 -11.61 0.29 -30.86
N PHE A 256 -11.57 1.21 -31.83
CA PHE A 256 -10.92 2.52 -31.74
C PHE A 256 -11.20 3.30 -30.45
N ALA A 257 -12.45 3.26 -29.95
CA ALA A 257 -12.87 4.02 -28.77
C ALA A 257 -12.13 3.60 -27.49
N MET A 258 -11.94 2.29 -27.29
CA MET A 258 -11.27 1.74 -26.12
C MET A 258 -9.77 2.09 -26.11
N LYS A 259 -9.09 1.91 -27.26
CA LYS A 259 -7.67 2.26 -27.41
C LYS A 259 -7.43 3.76 -27.18
N LYS A 260 -8.34 4.61 -27.67
CA LYS A 260 -8.29 6.05 -27.42
C LYS A 260 -8.49 6.38 -25.94
N GLN A 261 -9.48 5.77 -25.28
CA GLN A 261 -9.74 5.99 -23.86
C GLN A 261 -8.51 5.63 -23.01
N MET A 262 -7.85 4.50 -23.28
CA MET A 262 -6.66 4.08 -22.53
C MET A 262 -5.48 5.07 -22.64
N LEU A 263 -5.30 5.69 -23.82
CA LEU A 263 -4.31 6.75 -24.04
C LEU A 263 -4.68 8.01 -23.27
N ASP A 264 -5.94 8.44 -23.34
CA ASP A 264 -6.45 9.63 -22.65
C ASP A 264 -6.31 9.48 -21.12
N ASP A 265 -6.60 8.29 -20.58
CA ASP A 265 -6.52 7.98 -19.14
C ASP A 265 -5.07 7.85 -18.63
N ARG A 266 -4.08 7.79 -19.54
CA ARG A 266 -2.68 7.46 -19.25
C ARG A 266 -2.56 6.20 -18.39
N ARG A 267 -3.35 5.17 -18.71
CA ARG A 267 -3.47 3.95 -17.90
C ARG A 267 -2.13 3.22 -17.78
N PHE A 268 -1.47 2.93 -18.89
CA PHE A 268 -0.20 2.18 -18.91
C PHE A 268 0.99 2.98 -18.38
N PRO A 269 1.13 4.30 -18.61
CA PRO A 269 2.17 5.09 -17.94
C PRO A 269 2.03 5.08 -16.41
N LYS A 270 0.79 5.17 -15.88
CA LYS A 270 0.53 5.05 -14.44
C LYS A 270 0.85 3.65 -13.91
N LEU A 271 0.47 2.61 -14.66
CA LEU A 271 0.78 1.22 -14.33
C LEU A 271 2.28 0.96 -14.31
N HIS A 272 3.02 1.46 -15.30
CA HIS A 272 4.48 1.36 -15.36
C HIS A 272 5.14 2.00 -14.13
N LEU A 273 4.68 3.18 -13.71
CA LEU A 273 5.17 3.82 -12.48
C LEU A 273 4.90 2.97 -11.24
N ASN A 274 3.72 2.37 -11.14
CA ASN A 274 3.36 1.49 -10.03
C ASN A 274 4.20 0.21 -10.01
N LEU A 275 4.46 -0.39 -11.17
CA LEU A 275 5.36 -1.53 -11.32
C LEU A 275 6.78 -1.18 -10.90
N GLN A 276 7.30 0.00 -11.25
CA GLN A 276 8.62 0.44 -10.79
C GLN A 276 8.70 0.56 -9.26
N ARG A 277 7.65 1.09 -8.61
CA ARG A 277 7.57 1.14 -7.13
C ARG A 277 7.59 -0.26 -6.52
N LEU A 278 6.86 -1.20 -7.11
CA LEU A 278 6.81 -2.59 -6.68
C LEU A 278 8.17 -3.29 -6.88
N LEU A 279 8.78 -3.12 -8.05
CA LEU A 279 10.14 -3.62 -8.36
C LEU A 279 11.15 -3.14 -7.32
N GLN A 280 11.03 -1.87 -6.91
CA GLN A 280 11.97 -1.26 -6.00
C GLN A 280 11.85 -1.79 -4.57
N VAL A 281 10.64 -2.00 -4.04
CA VAL A 281 10.50 -2.64 -2.70
C VAL A 281 11.03 -4.07 -2.73
N ILE A 282 10.77 -4.82 -3.80
CA ILE A 282 11.31 -6.17 -3.99
C ILE A 282 12.85 -6.15 -4.04
N ALA A 283 13.44 -5.23 -4.81
CA ALA A 283 14.90 -5.07 -4.90
C ALA A 283 15.53 -4.65 -3.56
N HIS A 284 14.85 -3.78 -2.80
CA HIS A 284 15.27 -3.42 -1.44
C HIS A 284 15.23 -4.64 -0.51
N GLY A 285 14.21 -5.48 -0.59
CA GLY A 285 14.14 -6.74 0.15
C GLY A 285 15.25 -7.71 -0.24
N GLU A 286 15.54 -7.85 -1.53
CA GLU A 286 16.65 -8.68 -2.05
C GLU A 286 18.02 -8.20 -1.53
N GLN A 287 18.18 -6.90 -1.27
CA GLN A 287 19.39 -6.34 -0.67
C GLN A 287 19.45 -6.55 0.85
N VAL A 288 18.31 -6.43 1.53
CA VAL A 288 18.22 -6.35 3.00
C VAL A 288 18.14 -7.74 3.63
N PHE A 289 17.29 -8.63 3.13
CA PHE A 289 17.04 -9.93 3.76
C PHE A 289 18.27 -10.86 3.80
N PRO A 290 19.16 -10.90 2.78
CA PRO A 290 20.42 -11.64 2.91
C PRO A 290 21.30 -11.12 4.06
N ARG A 291 21.30 -9.80 4.30
CA ARG A 291 22.04 -9.19 5.42
C ARG A 291 21.39 -9.47 6.76
N VAL A 292 20.06 -9.54 6.81
CA VAL A 292 19.32 -9.99 8.01
C VAL A 292 19.73 -11.43 8.33
N LYS A 293 19.68 -12.32 7.34
CA LYS A 293 20.12 -13.71 7.47
C LYS A 293 21.54 -13.80 8.03
N GLU A 294 22.51 -13.14 7.38
CA GLU A 294 23.92 -13.14 7.80
C GLU A 294 24.09 -12.67 9.26
N LYS A 295 23.47 -11.55 9.65
CA LYS A 295 23.57 -11.01 11.01
C LYS A 295 22.88 -11.92 12.04
N CYS A 296 21.74 -12.50 11.70
CA CYS A 296 21.02 -13.45 12.54
C CYS A 296 21.77 -14.76 12.72
N SER A 297 22.45 -15.29 11.68
CA SER A 297 23.23 -16.52 11.77
C SER A 297 24.38 -16.48 12.78
N THR A 298 24.82 -15.28 13.18
CA THR A 298 25.85 -15.10 14.22
C THR A 298 25.30 -15.16 15.65
N LYS A 299 23.96 -15.19 15.80
CA LYS A 299 23.29 -15.13 17.10
C LYS A 299 22.86 -16.54 17.56
N PRO A 300 23.02 -16.88 18.86
CA PRO A 300 22.69 -18.21 19.36
C PRO A 300 21.18 -18.48 19.44
N TRP A 301 20.36 -17.42 19.52
CA TRP A 301 18.91 -17.49 19.58
C TRP A 301 18.23 -17.62 18.20
N PHE A 302 19.01 -17.77 17.12
CA PHE A 302 18.49 -17.95 15.77
C PHE A 302 18.74 -19.38 15.29
N LEU A 303 17.67 -20.16 15.13
CA LEU A 303 17.76 -21.58 14.80
C LEU A 303 18.23 -21.81 13.35
N ALA A 304 18.96 -22.92 13.12
CA ALA A 304 19.45 -23.26 11.79
C ALA A 304 18.33 -23.52 10.77
N GLU A 305 17.20 -24.07 11.24
CA GLU A 305 16.00 -24.28 10.44
C GLU A 305 15.44 -22.95 9.91
N ASP A 306 15.36 -21.92 10.78
CA ASP A 306 14.90 -20.58 10.41
C ASP A 306 15.85 -19.88 9.42
N ILE A 307 17.15 -20.17 9.48
CA ILE A 307 18.12 -19.66 8.49
C ILE A 307 17.81 -20.24 7.11
N ASN A 308 17.47 -21.53 7.04
CA ASN A 308 17.11 -22.18 5.78
C ASN A 308 15.78 -21.65 5.25
N SER A 309 14.76 -21.47 6.11
CA SER A 309 13.50 -20.83 5.73
C SER A 309 13.74 -19.43 5.18
N LEU A 310 14.58 -18.63 5.83
CA LEU A 310 14.91 -17.30 5.33
C LEU A 310 15.64 -17.31 3.99
N GLU A 311 16.51 -18.30 3.73
CA GLU A 311 17.14 -18.48 2.42
C GLU A 311 16.12 -18.82 1.32
N GLU A 312 15.14 -19.66 1.64
CA GLU A 312 14.04 -19.97 0.72
C GLU A 312 13.21 -18.73 0.40
N LEU A 313 12.88 -17.91 1.41
CA LEU A 313 12.18 -16.64 1.22
C LEU A 313 12.97 -15.66 0.34
N ILE A 314 14.28 -15.58 0.51
CA ILE A 314 15.16 -14.79 -0.36
C ILE A 314 15.10 -15.32 -1.81
N GLY A 315 15.10 -16.64 -1.99
CA GLY A 315 14.92 -17.28 -3.29
C GLY A 315 13.56 -16.97 -3.94
N ARG A 316 12.47 -17.04 -3.17
CA ARG A 316 11.12 -16.65 -3.61
C ARG A 316 11.08 -15.18 -4.04
N LEU A 317 11.67 -14.29 -3.26
CA LEU A 317 11.71 -12.86 -3.57
C LEU A 317 12.49 -12.55 -4.87
N ARG A 318 13.59 -13.27 -5.14
CA ARG A 318 14.34 -13.14 -6.40
C ARG A 318 13.49 -13.53 -7.60
N ARG A 319 12.79 -14.66 -7.54
CA ARG A 319 11.86 -15.09 -8.60
C ARG A 319 10.72 -14.10 -8.79
N LEU A 320 10.17 -13.57 -7.69
CA LEU A 320 9.13 -12.54 -7.74
C LEU A 320 9.62 -11.28 -8.47
N LYS A 321 10.87 -10.86 -8.22
CA LYS A 321 11.48 -9.73 -8.93
C LYS A 321 11.53 -9.96 -10.45
N GLU A 322 11.94 -11.15 -10.86
CA GLU A 322 12.00 -11.55 -12.27
C GLU A 322 10.60 -11.49 -12.90
N ASN A 323 9.59 -12.05 -12.22
CA ASN A 323 8.19 -12.01 -12.65
C ASN A 323 7.70 -10.58 -12.88
N VAL A 324 7.91 -9.66 -11.92
CA VAL A 324 7.52 -8.26 -12.10
C VAL A 324 8.31 -7.59 -13.23
N GLY A 325 9.57 -7.99 -13.44
CA GLY A 325 10.36 -7.57 -14.60
C GLY A 325 9.72 -7.97 -15.94
N PHE A 326 9.21 -9.20 -16.05
CA PHE A 326 8.48 -9.65 -17.23
C PHE A 326 7.17 -8.87 -17.44
N ILE A 327 6.41 -8.60 -16.38
CA ILE A 327 5.19 -7.77 -16.44
C ILE A 327 5.53 -6.35 -16.92
N ALA A 328 6.60 -5.74 -16.40
CA ALA A 328 7.03 -4.41 -16.81
C ALA A 328 7.39 -4.34 -18.30
N ASN A 329 8.03 -5.38 -18.83
CA ASN A 329 8.33 -5.50 -20.25
C ASN A 329 7.06 -5.63 -21.09
N ARG A 330 6.09 -6.45 -20.66
CA ARG A 330 4.76 -6.57 -21.32
C ARG A 330 4.04 -5.23 -21.36
N VAL A 331 3.95 -4.53 -20.23
CA VAL A 331 3.34 -3.19 -20.16
C VAL A 331 4.02 -2.19 -21.10
N THR A 332 5.34 -2.25 -21.21
CA THR A 332 6.10 -1.39 -22.13
C THR A 332 5.79 -1.71 -23.60
N ALA A 333 5.67 -2.99 -23.95
CA ALA A 333 5.31 -3.42 -25.29
C ALA A 333 3.88 -2.97 -25.66
N ILE A 334 2.92 -3.10 -24.74
CA ILE A 334 1.55 -2.64 -24.95
C ILE A 334 1.50 -1.11 -25.14
N GLN A 335 2.20 -0.36 -24.29
CA GLN A 335 2.31 1.09 -24.41
C GLN A 335 2.86 1.49 -25.79
N ALA A 336 3.94 0.85 -26.24
CA ALA A 336 4.51 1.11 -27.57
C ALA A 336 3.55 0.78 -28.71
N GLY A 337 2.76 -0.29 -28.58
CA GLY A 337 1.70 -0.65 -29.53
C GLY A 337 0.62 0.43 -29.63
N LEU A 338 0.18 0.98 -28.50
CA LEU A 338 -0.79 2.09 -28.46
C LEU A 338 -0.23 3.38 -29.05
N ASP A 339 1.02 3.72 -28.76
CA ASP A 339 1.69 4.90 -29.32
C ASP A 339 1.83 4.81 -30.84
N SER A 340 2.20 3.62 -31.36
CA SER A 340 2.25 3.34 -32.80
C SER A 340 0.88 3.48 -33.45
N TRP A 341 -0.16 2.92 -32.83
CA TRP A 341 -1.54 3.06 -33.30
C TRP A 341 -1.99 4.53 -33.33
N GLN A 342 -1.68 5.32 -32.30
CA GLN A 342 -2.00 6.75 -32.26
C GLN A 342 -1.32 7.50 -33.40
N ALA A 343 -0.05 7.20 -33.67
CA ALA A 343 0.70 7.79 -34.79
C ALA A 343 0.04 7.46 -36.13
N GLU A 344 -0.42 6.22 -36.34
CA GLU A 344 -1.15 5.82 -37.54
C GLU A 344 -2.45 6.63 -37.72
N GLN A 345 -3.21 6.85 -36.65
CA GLN A 345 -4.44 7.65 -36.71
C GLN A 345 -4.16 9.12 -37.05
N ILE A 346 -3.07 9.70 -36.51
CA ILE A 346 -2.65 11.07 -36.85
C ILE A 346 -2.23 11.14 -38.33
N ASN A 347 -1.41 10.19 -38.78
CA ASN A 347 -0.94 10.15 -40.16
C ASN A 347 -2.10 9.99 -41.15
N ARG A 348 -3.08 9.14 -40.86
CA ARG A 348 -4.28 8.98 -41.68
C ARG A 348 -5.10 10.27 -41.77
N LYS A 349 -5.27 11.00 -40.66
CA LYS A 349 -5.95 12.31 -40.65
C LYS A 349 -5.18 13.35 -41.45
N LEU A 350 -3.85 13.40 -41.30
CA LEU A 350 -2.98 14.29 -42.07
C LEU A 350 -3.07 13.99 -43.57
N TYR A 351 -3.11 12.72 -43.96
CA TYR A 351 -3.31 12.31 -45.35
C TYR A 351 -4.62 12.85 -45.91
N TYR A 352 -5.74 12.68 -45.20
CA TYR A 352 -7.03 13.23 -45.62
C TYR A 352 -7.03 14.76 -45.71
N LEU A 353 -6.43 15.45 -44.74
CA LEU A 353 -6.32 16.93 -44.79
C LEU A 353 -5.46 17.39 -45.96
N SER A 354 -4.35 16.70 -46.23
CA SER A 354 -3.48 16.98 -47.38
C SER A 354 -4.23 16.79 -48.70
N PHE A 355 -4.99 15.70 -48.81
CA PHE A 355 -5.82 15.41 -49.97
C PHE A 355 -6.92 16.46 -50.18
N LEU A 356 -7.65 16.83 -49.12
CA LEU A 356 -8.66 17.90 -49.18
C LEU A 356 -8.02 19.23 -49.59
N SER A 357 -6.81 19.52 -49.11
CA SER A 357 -6.08 20.72 -49.50
C SER A 357 -5.75 20.72 -50.99
N ILE A 358 -5.33 19.59 -51.56
CA ILE A 358 -5.05 19.45 -52.99
C ILE A 358 -6.33 19.71 -53.83
N ILE A 359 -7.49 19.25 -53.38
CA ILE A 359 -8.78 19.47 -54.07
C ILE A 359 -9.26 20.92 -53.95
N PHE A 360 -9.19 21.50 -52.75
CA PHE A 360 -9.75 22.82 -52.49
C PHE A 360 -8.83 23.98 -52.85
N LEU A 361 -7.52 23.75 -53.01
CA LEU A 361 -6.58 24.80 -53.39
C LEU A 361 -6.91 25.38 -54.79
N PRO A 362 -7.12 24.58 -55.86
CA PRO A 362 -7.56 25.10 -57.15
C PRO A 362 -8.94 25.79 -57.08
N LEU A 363 -9.89 25.20 -56.34
CA LEU A 363 -11.23 25.77 -56.19
C LEU A 363 -11.19 27.14 -55.51
N SER A 364 -10.31 27.32 -54.52
CA SER A 364 -10.11 28.60 -53.82
C SER A 364 -9.52 29.66 -54.75
N ILE A 365 -8.63 29.28 -55.68
CA ILE A 365 -8.10 30.19 -56.70
C ILE A 365 -9.21 30.61 -57.68
N ILE A 366 -10.02 29.65 -58.14
CA ILE A 366 -11.11 29.90 -59.10
C ILE A 366 -12.22 30.76 -58.49
N THR A 367 -12.58 30.52 -57.22
CA THR A 367 -13.68 31.23 -56.53
C THR A 367 -13.23 32.52 -55.84
N GLY A 368 -11.96 32.62 -55.45
CA GLY A 368 -11.37 33.81 -54.81
C GLY A 368 -11.01 34.95 -55.75
N GLY A 369 -11.14 34.75 -57.07
CA GLY A 369 -10.95 35.80 -58.08
C GLY A 369 -12.01 36.90 -57.95
N LYS A 370 -11.76 37.90 -57.09
CA LYS A 370 -12.60 39.11 -57.03
C LYS A 370 -12.46 39.91 -58.33
N PRO A 371 -13.59 40.41 -58.89
CA PRO A 371 -13.59 41.22 -60.09
C PRO A 371 -13.06 42.62 -59.75
N ASN A 372 -11.78 42.87 -60.03
CA ASN A 372 -11.25 44.23 -60.03
C ASN A 372 -11.50 44.87 -61.41
N HIS A 373 -12.50 45.77 -61.43
CA HIS A 373 -12.82 46.81 -62.43
C HIS A 373 -13.73 46.48 -63.65
N PRO A 374 -14.43 47.50 -64.20
CA PRO A 374 -15.84 47.43 -64.57
C PRO A 374 -16.08 46.85 -65.98
N LYS A 375 -17.31 46.37 -66.19
CA LYS A 375 -17.85 45.86 -67.46
C LYS A 375 -17.31 46.62 -68.69
N PRO A 376 -16.92 45.87 -69.73
CA PRO A 376 -17.44 46.15 -71.05
C PRO A 376 -18.18 44.92 -71.59
N ASN A 377 -19.44 45.16 -71.94
CA ASN A 377 -20.21 44.45 -72.95
C ASN A 377 -20.40 42.93 -72.80
N THR A 378 -21.60 42.63 -72.32
CA THR A 378 -22.39 41.42 -72.64
C THR A 378 -22.20 40.94 -74.08
N LEU A 379 -21.51 39.82 -74.25
CA LEU A 379 -21.76 38.86 -75.34
C LEU A 379 -20.97 37.59 -75.00
N PHE A 380 -21.61 36.55 -74.47
CA PHE A 380 -21.29 35.11 -74.62
C PHE A 380 -22.11 34.29 -73.60
N PRO A 381 -23.22 33.61 -74.01
CA PRO A 381 -24.13 32.94 -73.10
C PRO A 381 -23.78 31.46 -72.89
N PHE A 382 -22.51 31.10 -72.64
CA PHE A 382 -22.13 29.68 -72.47
C PHE A 382 -21.15 29.38 -71.32
N HIS A 383 -20.62 30.37 -70.62
CA HIS A 383 -19.53 30.10 -69.68
C HIS A 383 -19.96 29.52 -68.31
N HIS A 384 -21.23 29.66 -67.92
CA HIS A 384 -21.68 29.25 -66.58
C HIS A 384 -21.82 27.72 -66.41
N ARG A 385 -21.96 26.96 -67.52
CA ARG A 385 -22.02 25.48 -67.48
C ARG A 385 -20.65 24.84 -67.32
N SER A 386 -19.58 25.45 -67.85
CA SER A 386 -18.22 24.86 -67.74
C SER A 386 -17.65 24.91 -66.34
N THR A 387 -18.00 25.90 -65.52
CA THR A 387 -17.47 26.04 -64.15
C THR A 387 -18.10 25.05 -63.17
N ILE A 388 -19.34 24.60 -63.41
CA ILE A 388 -20.00 23.59 -62.56
C ILE A 388 -19.64 22.15 -62.98
N LEU A 389 -19.33 21.93 -64.27
CA LEU A 389 -19.03 20.58 -64.79
C LEU A 389 -17.69 20.00 -64.30
N THR A 390 -16.82 20.81 -63.69
CA THR A 390 -15.54 20.34 -63.10
C THR A 390 -15.64 20.01 -61.61
N CYS A 391 -16.80 20.23 -60.98
CA CYS A 391 -17.04 19.94 -59.55
C CYS A 391 -17.89 18.68 -59.29
N CYS A 392 -18.35 17.98 -60.34
CA CYS A 392 -19.10 16.72 -60.21
C CYS A 392 -18.54 15.66 -61.16
N CYS A 393 -17.41 15.04 -60.79
CA CYS A 393 -17.01 13.68 -61.15
C CYS A 393 -16.08 13.16 -60.05
#